data_AF-A0A381YL62-F1
#
_entry.id   AF-A0A381YL62-F1
#
_cell.length_a   1.000
_cell.length_b   1.000
_cell.length_c   1.000
_cell.angle_alpha   90.00
_cell.angle_beta   90.00
_cell.angle_gamma   90.00
#
_symmetry.space_group_name_H-M   'P 1'
#
loop_
_entity.id
_entity.type
_entity.pdbx_description
1 polymer ?
#
loop_
_entity_poly.entity_id
_entity_poly.type
_entity_poly.pdbx_seq_one_letter_code
_entity_poly.pdbx_strand_id
1 'polypeptide(L)'
;MPKLALLVTTFIFFVFLLQQNSSGIFEDFEQMGADSDLKLESDLISTNIHEMQNNVKRYLVFGPGSFHDAYTQTKNLVYGVDSDNGFFSVGVFNQSQANKLSASGYHVIEDFPLDFHSKYATYNAISKHTQLGNIAESGKVHSLYNKTGNGIIVAIVDTGVDFSNPDIRESLLRDEDNKPVMLDADGQGLVITNSTFAAKIS
;
A
#
# COMPACT_ATOMS: atom_id res chain seq x y z
N MET A 1 33.12 -50.29 -2.14
CA MET A 1 32.46 -48.97 -2.14
C MET A 1 33.13 -47.83 -2.94
N PRO A 2 34.27 -47.99 -3.66
CA PRO A 2 34.92 -46.84 -4.32
C PRO A 2 34.19 -46.35 -5.57
N LYS A 3 33.44 -47.23 -6.26
CA LYS A 3 32.71 -46.90 -7.49
C LYS A 3 31.52 -45.95 -7.24
N LEU A 4 30.87 -46.07 -6.09
CA LEU A 4 29.76 -45.19 -5.70
C LEU A 4 30.28 -43.80 -5.33
N ALA A 5 31.40 -43.73 -4.60
CA ALA A 5 32.06 -42.47 -4.29
C ALA A 5 32.50 -41.75 -5.58
N LEU A 6 33.09 -42.46 -6.54
CA LEU A 6 33.50 -41.89 -7.82
C LEU A 6 32.29 -41.33 -8.60
N LEU A 7 31.17 -42.05 -8.62
CA LEU A 7 29.97 -41.63 -9.33
C LEU A 7 29.36 -40.37 -8.69
N VAL A 8 29.30 -40.30 -7.35
CA VAL A 8 28.82 -39.12 -6.62
C VAL A 8 29.74 -37.93 -6.85
N THR A 9 31.06 -38.11 -6.79
CA THR A 9 32.03 -37.03 -7.05
C THR A 9 31.90 -36.51 -8.47
N THR A 10 31.74 -37.41 -9.46
CA THR A 10 31.59 -37.02 -10.87
C THR A 10 30.28 -36.27 -11.10
N PHE A 11 29.19 -36.70 -10.46
CA PHE A 11 27.89 -36.04 -10.54
C PHE A 11 27.93 -34.63 -9.93
N ILE A 12 28.53 -34.46 -8.75
CA ILE A 12 28.69 -33.13 -8.12
C ILE A 12 29.52 -32.20 -9.01
N PHE A 13 30.61 -32.70 -9.61
CA PHE A 13 31.44 -31.91 -10.52
C PHE A 13 30.67 -31.48 -11.78
N PHE A 14 29.78 -32.33 -12.29
CA PHE A 14 28.95 -32.02 -13.44
C PHE A 14 27.89 -30.95 -13.12
N VAL A 15 27.31 -30.95 -11.91
CA VAL A 15 26.37 -29.91 -11.46
C VAL A 15 27.04 -28.53 -11.42
N PHE A 16 28.29 -28.42 -10.97
CA PHE A 16 29.04 -27.16 -10.98
C PHE A 16 29.35 -26.65 -12.39
N LEU A 17 29.57 -27.55 -13.36
CA LEU A 17 29.84 -27.17 -14.75
C LEU A 17 28.57 -26.71 -15.51
N LEU A 18 27.39 -27.06 -15.01
CA LEU A 18 26.08 -26.66 -15.58
C LEU A 18 25.46 -25.45 -14.88
N GLN A 19 26.14 -24.82 -13.90
CA GLN A 19 25.68 -23.55 -13.36
C GLN A 19 25.87 -22.46 -14.43
N GLN A 20 24.78 -22.12 -15.12
CA GLN A 20 24.69 -20.82 -15.77
C GLN A 20 24.56 -19.76 -14.68
N ASN A 21 25.23 -18.63 -14.85
CA ASN A 21 25.17 -17.51 -13.91
C ASN A 21 23.71 -17.15 -13.62
N SER A 22 23.22 -17.46 -12.41
CA SER A 22 22.00 -16.86 -11.92
C SER A 22 22.38 -15.57 -11.20
N SER A 23 22.06 -14.43 -11.81
CA SER A 23 22.09 -13.16 -11.11
C SER A 23 20.83 -13.07 -10.25
N GLY A 24 20.96 -13.28 -8.94
CA GLY A 24 19.96 -12.84 -7.98
C GLY A 24 20.24 -11.39 -7.62
N ILE A 25 19.24 -10.52 -7.69
CA ILE A 25 19.32 -9.22 -7.04
C ILE A 25 19.18 -9.49 -5.54
N PHE A 26 20.29 -9.48 -4.82
CA PHE A 26 20.26 -9.26 -3.38
C PHE A 26 20.31 -7.75 -3.19
N GLU A 27 19.20 -7.16 -2.75
CA GLU A 27 19.23 -5.82 -2.16
C GLU A 27 19.97 -5.91 -0.83
N ASP A 28 21.30 -5.92 -0.89
CA ASP A 28 22.12 -5.63 0.26
C ASP A 28 22.00 -4.12 0.49
N PHE A 29 21.14 -3.74 1.44
CA PHE A 29 21.01 -2.36 1.89
C PHE A 29 22.27 -2.00 2.70
N GLU A 30 23.40 -1.85 2.03
CA GLU A 30 24.51 -1.05 2.53
C GLU A 30 23.96 0.35 2.78
N GLN A 31 23.76 0.65 4.06
CA GLN A 31 23.23 1.92 4.54
C GLN A 31 24.28 3.00 4.31
N MET A 32 24.39 3.49 3.08
CA MET A 32 25.01 4.80 2.83
C MET A 32 24.11 5.82 3.49
N GLY A 33 24.64 6.54 4.48
CA GLY A 33 23.95 7.66 5.12
C GLY A 33 23.53 8.65 4.05
N ALA A 34 22.24 8.67 3.74
CA ALA A 34 21.66 9.60 2.79
C ALA A 34 21.49 10.95 3.47
N ASP A 35 22.57 11.74 3.50
CA ASP A 35 22.44 13.18 3.42
C ASP A 35 22.68 13.57 1.95
N SER A 36 21.62 13.48 1.17
CA SER A 36 21.61 14.04 -0.17
C SER A 36 20.28 14.73 -0.37
N ASP A 37 20.27 16.05 -0.19
CA ASP A 37 19.32 16.93 -0.85
C ASP A 37 19.29 16.55 -2.34
N LEU A 38 18.24 15.85 -2.75
CA LEU A 38 18.07 15.41 -4.13
C LEU A 38 17.90 16.64 -5.01
N LYS A 39 18.95 16.96 -5.78
CA LYS A 39 18.89 18.00 -6.81
C LYS A 39 17.88 17.54 -7.87
N LEU A 40 16.79 18.29 -8.03
CA LEU A 40 15.73 18.09 -9.04
C LEU A 40 16.19 18.35 -10.49
N GLU A 41 17.47 18.19 -10.77
CA GLU A 41 18.06 18.38 -12.10
C GLU A 41 18.65 17.04 -12.55
N SER A 42 18.15 16.49 -13.66
CA SER A 42 18.70 15.29 -14.30
C SER A 42 19.44 15.68 -15.58
N ASP A 43 20.64 15.13 -15.77
CA ASP A 43 21.40 15.29 -17.02
C ASP A 43 20.76 14.54 -18.21
N LEU A 44 19.83 13.61 -17.95
CA LEU A 44 19.14 12.80 -18.96
C LEU A 44 17.78 13.39 -19.36
N ILE A 45 17.09 14.04 -18.44
CA ILE A 45 15.76 14.61 -18.65
C ILE A 45 15.74 16.02 -18.08
N SER A 46 15.72 17.04 -18.94
CA SER A 46 15.43 18.40 -18.47
C SER A 46 13.92 18.52 -18.27
N THR A 47 13.52 18.72 -17.02
CA THR A 47 12.15 19.11 -16.70
C THR A 47 12.15 20.60 -16.48
N ASN A 48 11.57 21.37 -17.40
CA ASN A 48 11.30 22.78 -17.14
C ASN A 48 10.05 22.85 -16.26
N ILE A 49 10.22 22.54 -14.96
CA ILE A 49 9.19 22.76 -13.96
C ILE A 49 9.23 24.25 -13.65
N HIS A 50 8.62 25.05 -14.51
CA HIS A 50 8.11 26.32 -14.02
C HIS A 50 7.12 25.96 -12.92
N GLU A 51 7.40 26.36 -11.68
CA GLU A 51 6.38 26.50 -10.65
C GLU A 51 5.34 27.49 -11.19
N MET A 52 4.45 26.99 -12.05
CA MET A 52 3.21 27.67 -12.33
C MET A 52 2.58 27.79 -10.95
N GLN A 53 2.39 29.02 -10.48
CA GLN A 53 1.42 29.35 -9.44
C GLN A 53 0.00 29.01 -9.93
N ASN A 54 -0.22 27.78 -10.37
CA ASN A 54 -1.55 27.24 -10.53
C ASN A 54 -2.06 27.09 -9.10
N ASN A 55 -2.83 28.09 -8.67
CA ASN A 55 -3.51 28.16 -7.39
C ASN A 55 -4.67 27.15 -7.31
N VAL A 56 -4.49 26.00 -7.96
CA VAL A 56 -5.45 24.93 -8.13
C VAL A 56 -4.94 23.78 -7.29
N LYS A 57 -5.74 23.36 -6.32
CA LYS A 57 -5.43 22.29 -5.38
C LYS A 57 -6.41 21.15 -5.56
N ARG A 58 -6.04 19.98 -5.04
CA ARG A 58 -6.95 18.83 -4.95
C ARG A 58 -7.82 19.00 -3.69
N TYR A 59 -9.10 18.69 -3.81
CA TYR A 59 -10.05 18.74 -2.71
C TYR A 59 -10.87 17.46 -2.66
N LEU A 60 -11.15 17.00 -1.45
CA LEU A 60 -12.16 15.99 -1.15
C LEU A 60 -13.51 16.68 -1.01
N VAL A 61 -14.52 16.20 -1.72
CA VAL A 61 -15.88 16.77 -1.74
C VAL A 61 -16.89 15.68 -1.40
N PHE A 62 -17.72 15.91 -0.39
CA PHE A 62 -18.76 14.96 0.00
C PHE A 62 -19.97 15.67 0.61
N GLY A 63 -21.13 15.03 0.53
CA GLY A 63 -22.37 15.60 1.05
C GLY A 63 -23.60 14.86 0.55
N PRO A 64 -24.80 15.33 0.92
CA PRO A 64 -26.05 14.72 0.49
C PRO A 64 -26.29 14.92 -1.01
N GLY A 65 -27.15 14.07 -1.59
CA GLY A 65 -27.46 14.08 -3.03
C GLY A 65 -26.51 13.21 -3.85
N SER A 66 -26.53 13.37 -5.17
CA SER A 66 -25.66 12.60 -6.08
C SER A 66 -24.43 13.41 -6.47
N PHE A 67 -23.34 12.69 -6.74
CA PHE A 67 -22.16 13.16 -7.43
C PHE A 67 -22.50 13.98 -8.68
N HIS A 68 -23.53 13.59 -9.44
CA HIS A 68 -23.93 14.31 -10.65
C HIS A 68 -24.35 15.76 -10.35
N ASP A 69 -25.06 15.98 -9.25
CA ASP A 69 -25.53 17.30 -8.84
C ASP A 69 -24.34 18.23 -8.55
N ALA A 70 -23.34 17.71 -7.84
CA ALA A 70 -22.10 18.44 -7.54
C ALA A 70 -21.25 18.66 -8.80
N TYR A 71 -21.20 17.69 -9.72
CA TYR A 71 -20.43 17.77 -10.97
C TYR A 71 -20.90 18.92 -11.86
N THR A 72 -22.20 19.15 -11.96
CA THR A 72 -22.74 20.25 -12.78
C THR A 72 -22.27 21.64 -12.33
N GLN A 73 -21.89 21.81 -11.06
CA GLN A 73 -21.53 23.12 -10.50
C GLN A 73 -20.11 23.58 -10.84
N THR A 74 -19.15 22.64 -10.93
CA THR A 74 -17.72 22.96 -11.13
C THR A 74 -17.07 22.22 -12.29
N LYS A 75 -17.65 21.13 -12.80
CA LYS A 75 -17.14 20.27 -13.89
C LYS A 75 -15.71 19.71 -13.71
N ASN A 76 -15.05 20.05 -12.59
CA ASN A 76 -13.67 19.65 -12.27
C ASN A 76 -13.61 18.63 -11.12
N LEU A 77 -14.72 17.92 -10.86
CA LEU A 77 -14.68 16.69 -10.10
C LEU A 77 -14.19 15.57 -11.03
N VAL A 78 -13.22 14.80 -10.57
CA VAL A 78 -12.48 13.81 -11.39
C VAL A 78 -13.02 12.40 -11.15
N TYR A 79 -13.16 12.02 -9.87
CA TYR A 79 -13.64 10.70 -9.46
C TYR A 79 -14.74 10.87 -8.43
N GLY A 80 -15.80 10.09 -8.51
CA GLY A 80 -16.89 10.14 -7.56
C GLY A 80 -17.59 8.79 -7.41
N VAL A 81 -18.12 8.56 -6.22
CA VAL A 81 -18.96 7.42 -5.88
C VAL A 81 -20.20 7.92 -5.16
N ASP A 82 -21.35 7.37 -5.55
CA ASP A 82 -22.62 7.60 -4.89
C ASP A 82 -22.91 6.49 -3.87
N SER A 83 -23.63 6.85 -2.82
CA SER A 83 -24.18 5.95 -1.80
C SER A 83 -25.62 6.37 -1.49
N ASP A 84 -26.37 5.50 -0.80
CA ASP A 84 -27.75 5.81 -0.39
C ASP A 84 -27.86 7.07 0.48
N ASN A 85 -26.76 7.48 1.14
CA ASN A 85 -26.71 8.60 2.08
C ASN A 85 -25.95 9.82 1.55
N GLY A 86 -25.59 9.86 0.27
CA GLY A 86 -24.84 10.96 -0.35
C GLY A 86 -23.70 10.48 -1.24
N PHE A 87 -22.77 11.37 -1.55
CA PHE A 87 -21.65 11.07 -2.44
C PHE A 87 -20.30 11.44 -1.82
N PHE A 88 -19.26 10.83 -2.37
CA PHE A 88 -17.87 11.24 -2.15
C PHE A 88 -17.19 11.43 -3.50
N SER A 89 -16.34 12.46 -3.61
CA SER A 89 -15.63 12.78 -4.84
C SER A 89 -14.31 13.50 -4.58
N VAL A 90 -13.39 13.40 -5.54
CA VAL A 90 -12.14 14.14 -5.57
C VAL A 90 -12.17 15.09 -6.76
N GLY A 91 -11.84 16.36 -6.53
CA GLY A 91 -11.80 17.38 -7.58
C GLY A 91 -10.58 18.29 -7.49
N VAL A 92 -10.32 19.00 -8.58
CA VAL A 92 -9.15 19.88 -8.73
C VAL A 92 -9.64 21.29 -9.03
N PHE A 93 -9.53 22.18 -8.05
CA PHE A 93 -10.18 23.49 -8.05
C PHE A 93 -9.27 24.60 -7.55
N ASN A 94 -9.57 25.84 -7.90
CA ASN A 94 -9.05 26.98 -7.14
C ASN A 94 -9.90 27.23 -5.88
N GLN A 95 -9.38 28.04 -4.96
CA GLN A 95 -10.06 28.33 -3.69
C GLN A 95 -11.47 28.92 -3.87
N SER A 96 -11.70 29.73 -4.92
CA SER A 96 -13.01 30.32 -5.19
C SER A 96 -14.07 29.27 -5.54
N GLN A 97 -13.71 28.30 -6.38
CA GLN A 97 -14.56 27.15 -6.72
C GLN A 97 -14.82 26.24 -5.52
N ALA A 98 -13.80 25.99 -4.69
CA ALA A 98 -13.94 25.23 -3.45
C ALA A 98 -14.91 25.92 -2.47
N ASN A 99 -14.77 27.23 -2.29
CA ASN A 99 -15.67 28.03 -1.45
C ASN A 99 -17.10 28.02 -1.99
N LYS A 100 -17.29 28.06 -3.32
CA LYS A 100 -18.61 27.98 -3.95
C LYS A 100 -19.29 26.64 -3.65
N LEU A 101 -18.57 25.52 -3.78
CA LEU A 101 -19.10 24.20 -3.44
C LEU A 101 -19.45 24.09 -1.95
N SER A 102 -18.61 24.67 -1.08
CA SER A 102 -18.91 24.70 0.35
C SER A 102 -20.15 25.54 0.67
N ALA A 103 -20.32 26.68 0.00
CA ALA A 103 -21.53 27.51 0.13
C ALA A 103 -22.80 26.83 -0.42
N SER A 104 -22.67 25.90 -1.37
CA SER A 104 -23.76 25.05 -1.85
C SER A 104 -24.17 23.94 -0.87
N GLY A 105 -23.53 23.84 0.30
CA GLY A 105 -23.87 22.89 1.35
C GLY A 105 -23.05 21.60 1.35
N TYR A 106 -22.00 21.50 0.53
CA TYR A 106 -21.10 20.35 0.52
C TYR A 106 -19.94 20.52 1.51
N HIS A 107 -19.42 19.41 2.02
CA HIS A 107 -18.15 19.39 2.73
C HIS A 107 -17.02 19.37 1.72
N VAL A 108 -16.13 20.35 1.80
CA VAL A 108 -14.99 20.53 0.90
C VAL A 108 -13.72 20.65 1.74
N ILE A 109 -12.84 19.68 1.63
CA ILE A 109 -11.59 19.61 2.41
C ILE A 109 -10.42 19.65 1.43
N GLU A 110 -9.48 20.56 1.66
CA GLU A 110 -8.23 20.58 0.90
C GLU A 110 -7.48 19.28 1.13
N ASP A 111 -7.04 18.65 0.05
CA ASP A 111 -6.19 17.47 0.12
C ASP A 111 -4.73 17.90 0.23
N PHE A 112 -3.98 17.23 1.10
CA PHE A 112 -2.60 17.58 1.40
C PHE A 112 -1.65 16.61 0.71
N PRO A 113 -0.55 17.11 0.10
CA PRO A 113 0.47 16.22 -0.42
C PRO A 113 1.06 15.37 0.71
N LEU A 114 1.13 14.06 0.50
CA LEU A 114 1.85 13.16 1.40
C LEU A 114 3.35 13.44 1.26
N ASP A 115 3.94 14.02 2.30
CA ASP A 115 5.39 14.22 2.39
C ASP A 115 6.04 13.04 3.14
N PHE A 116 6.59 12.10 2.37
CA PHE A 116 7.30 10.93 2.90
C PHE A 116 8.72 11.24 3.41
N HIS A 117 9.23 12.46 3.19
CA HIS A 117 10.59 12.88 3.57
C HIS A 117 10.62 13.83 4.78
N SER A 118 9.45 14.29 5.21
CA SER A 118 9.28 15.04 6.45
C SER A 118 9.79 14.26 7.67
N LYS A 119 10.19 14.97 8.74
CA LYS A 119 10.71 14.46 10.03
C LYS A 119 9.85 13.39 10.73
N TYR A 120 8.69 13.04 10.17
CA TYR A 120 7.82 11.96 10.62
C TYR A 120 8.31 10.57 10.20
N ALA A 121 9.29 10.49 9.28
CA ALA A 121 10.13 9.30 9.05
C ALA A 121 11.32 9.24 10.04
N THR A 122 11.13 9.71 11.28
CA THR A 122 12.17 9.57 12.31
C THR A 122 12.32 8.10 12.65
N TYR A 123 13.29 7.47 11.99
CA TYR A 123 13.79 6.15 12.33
C TYR A 123 14.30 6.20 13.77
N ASN A 124 13.55 5.60 14.69
CA ASN A 124 14.04 5.39 16.02
C ASN A 124 15.03 4.22 15.96
N ALA A 125 16.33 4.52 15.99
CA ALA A 125 17.39 3.50 15.90
C ALA A 125 17.36 2.46 17.03
N ILE A 126 16.70 2.76 18.15
CA ILE A 126 16.54 1.85 19.29
C ILE A 126 15.41 0.85 19.00
N SER A 127 14.27 1.30 18.47
CA SER A 127 13.17 0.40 18.14
C SER A 127 13.31 -0.22 16.75
N LYS A 128 14.08 0.36 15.82
CA LYS A 128 14.20 -0.03 14.40
C LYS A 128 12.89 -0.08 13.61
N HIS A 129 11.81 0.52 14.11
CA HIS A 129 10.51 0.55 13.43
C HIS A 129 10.21 1.96 12.90
N THR A 130 9.84 2.06 11.62
CA THR A 130 9.26 3.28 11.04
C THR A 130 7.79 3.35 11.47
N GLN A 131 7.41 4.37 12.22
CA GLN A 131 6.02 4.55 12.63
C GLN A 131 5.28 5.40 11.59
N LEU A 132 4.68 4.75 10.59
CA LEU A 132 3.74 5.41 9.65
C LEU A 132 2.64 6.19 10.39
N GLY A 133 2.28 5.74 11.60
CA GLY A 133 1.34 6.44 12.47
C GLY A 133 1.75 7.87 12.85
N ASN A 134 3.05 8.21 12.79
CA ASN A 134 3.52 9.58 13.01
C ASN A 134 3.22 10.46 11.79
N ILE A 135 3.38 9.93 10.57
CA ILE A 135 3.04 10.63 9.32
C ILE A 135 1.53 10.90 9.26
N ALA A 136 0.72 9.92 9.63
CA ALA A 136 -0.74 10.03 9.62
C ALA A 136 -1.31 10.70 10.90
N GLU A 137 -0.46 11.10 11.86
CA GLU A 137 -0.86 11.60 13.18
C GLU A 137 -1.86 10.69 13.91
N SER A 138 -1.83 9.38 13.61
CA SER A 138 -2.82 8.42 14.11
C SER A 138 -2.69 8.21 15.62
N GLY A 139 -1.47 8.28 16.17
CA GLY A 139 -1.23 8.24 17.61
C GLY A 139 -1.87 9.43 18.36
N LYS A 140 -1.88 10.61 17.73
CA LYS A 140 -2.53 11.80 18.27
C LYS A 140 -4.04 11.69 18.23
N VAL A 141 -4.61 11.18 17.13
CA VAL A 141 -6.06 10.88 17.02
C VAL A 141 -6.49 9.86 18.06
N HIS A 142 -5.69 8.81 18.27
CA HIS A 142 -5.92 7.82 19.32
C HIS A 142 -5.97 8.48 20.70
N SER A 143 -4.99 9.33 21.03
CA SER A 143 -4.90 10.01 22.32
C SER A 143 -6.02 11.05 22.55
N LEU A 144 -6.36 11.84 21.53
CA LEU A 144 -7.34 12.92 21.64
C LEU A 144 -8.79 12.43 21.63
N TYR A 145 -9.10 11.42 20.81
CA TYR A 145 -10.47 10.99 20.54
C TYR A 145 -10.77 9.56 20.96
N ASN A 146 -9.78 8.85 21.54
CA ASN A 146 -9.88 7.43 21.89
C ASN A 146 -10.36 6.56 20.72
N LYS A 147 -9.85 6.85 19.51
CA LYS A 147 -10.15 6.09 18.28
C LYS A 147 -8.94 5.24 17.91
N THR A 148 -9.07 3.93 18.04
CA THR A 148 -8.03 2.93 17.71
C THR A 148 -8.23 2.26 16.35
N GLY A 149 -9.44 2.33 15.79
CA GLY A 149 -9.87 1.44 14.70
C GLY A 149 -10.36 0.07 15.17
N ASN A 150 -10.45 -0.19 16.48
CA ASN A 150 -11.03 -1.45 16.98
C ASN A 150 -12.48 -1.62 16.48
N GLY A 151 -12.78 -2.81 15.97
CA GLY A 151 -14.07 -3.14 15.35
C GLY A 151 -14.24 -2.66 13.90
N ILE A 152 -13.25 -1.99 13.32
CA ILE A 152 -13.24 -1.64 11.90
C ILE A 152 -12.52 -2.73 11.12
N ILE A 153 -13.18 -3.26 10.09
CA ILE A 153 -12.61 -4.26 9.18
C ILE A 153 -12.20 -3.55 7.89
N VAL A 154 -10.94 -3.70 7.50
CA VAL A 154 -10.41 -3.17 6.24
C VAL A 154 -10.07 -4.35 5.32
N ALA A 155 -10.72 -4.42 4.17
CA ALA A 155 -10.39 -5.38 3.13
C ALA A 155 -9.22 -4.85 2.28
N ILE A 156 -8.15 -5.63 2.15
CA ILE A 156 -6.98 -5.29 1.34
C ILE A 156 -6.97 -6.20 0.11
N VAL A 157 -6.98 -5.60 -1.07
CA VAL A 157 -6.89 -6.32 -2.36
C VAL A 157 -5.48 -6.13 -2.90
N ASP A 158 -4.66 -7.16 -2.74
CA ASP A 158 -3.25 -7.23 -3.15
C ASP A 158 -2.91 -8.71 -3.46
N THR A 159 -1.62 -9.03 -3.59
CA THR A 159 -1.08 -10.38 -3.83
C THR A 159 -1.23 -11.35 -2.65
N GLY A 160 -1.81 -10.91 -1.54
CA GLY A 160 -2.00 -11.67 -0.31
C GLY A 160 -1.17 -11.13 0.84
N VAL A 161 -1.11 -11.88 1.95
CA VAL A 161 -0.35 -11.50 3.15
C VAL A 161 0.19 -12.76 3.85
N ASP A 162 1.34 -12.63 4.51
CA ASP A 162 1.86 -13.68 5.37
C ASP A 162 1.12 -13.70 6.72
N PHE A 163 0.17 -14.62 6.87
CA PHE A 163 -0.62 -14.76 8.10
C PHE A 163 0.18 -15.20 9.33
N SER A 164 1.43 -15.62 9.16
CA SER A 164 2.29 -16.07 10.26
C SER A 164 3.06 -14.94 10.93
N ASN A 165 3.12 -13.75 10.31
CA ASN A 165 3.86 -12.61 10.84
C ASN A 165 3.28 -12.18 12.21
N PRO A 166 4.10 -12.20 13.29
CA PRO A 166 3.64 -11.92 14.65
C PRO A 166 3.07 -10.51 14.84
N ASP A 167 3.52 -9.53 14.05
CA ASP A 167 3.12 -8.14 14.20
C ASP A 167 1.70 -7.86 13.66
N ILE A 168 1.19 -8.74 12.79
CA ILE A 168 -0.16 -8.59 12.19
C ILE A 168 -1.12 -9.71 12.59
N ARG A 169 -0.62 -10.81 13.16
CA ARG A 169 -1.42 -12.02 13.42
C ARG A 169 -2.67 -11.77 14.27
N GLU A 170 -2.59 -10.82 15.19
CA GLU A 170 -3.68 -10.39 16.09
C GLU A 170 -4.64 -9.39 15.44
N SER A 171 -4.23 -8.75 14.34
CA SER A 171 -5.02 -7.76 13.59
C SER A 171 -5.81 -8.38 12.42
N LEU A 172 -5.53 -9.64 12.08
CA LEU A 172 -6.23 -10.35 11.01
C LEU A 172 -7.66 -10.70 11.41
N LEU A 173 -8.60 -10.50 10.50
CA LEU A 173 -9.95 -11.04 10.65
C LEU A 173 -9.89 -12.57 10.62
N ARG A 174 -10.57 -13.22 11.57
CA ARG A 174 -10.65 -14.68 11.69
C ARG A 174 -12.09 -15.16 11.79
N ASP A 175 -12.33 -16.37 11.31
CA ASP A 175 -13.61 -17.06 11.46
C ASP A 175 -13.74 -17.76 12.83
N GLU A 176 -14.86 -18.47 13.03
CA GLU A 176 -15.18 -19.20 14.26
C GLU A 176 -14.17 -20.35 14.56
N ASP A 177 -13.50 -20.86 13.52
CA ASP A 177 -12.45 -21.88 13.61
C ASP A 177 -11.04 -21.29 13.74
N ASN A 178 -10.94 -19.97 14.00
CA ASN A 178 -9.71 -19.21 14.15
C ASN A 178 -8.82 -19.19 12.89
N LYS A 179 -9.40 -19.37 11.70
CA LYS A 179 -8.71 -19.28 10.41
C LYS A 179 -8.73 -17.84 9.89
N PRO A 180 -7.63 -17.33 9.30
CA PRO A 180 -7.64 -16.04 8.64
C PRO A 180 -8.69 -16.00 7.52
N VAL A 181 -9.51 -14.97 7.50
CA VAL A 181 -10.45 -14.72 6.42
C VAL A 181 -9.66 -14.12 5.25
N MET A 182 -9.62 -14.84 4.13
CA MET A 182 -8.97 -14.39 2.89
C MET A 182 -9.78 -14.81 1.67
N LEU A 183 -9.62 -14.08 0.57
CA LEU A 183 -10.22 -14.40 -0.71
C LEU A 183 -9.11 -14.48 -1.77
N ASP A 184 -8.88 -15.68 -2.29
CA ASP A 184 -8.11 -15.89 -3.52
C ASP A 184 -9.05 -15.69 -4.72
N ALA A 185 -9.07 -14.47 -5.25
CA ALA A 185 -10.04 -14.07 -6.27
C ALA A 185 -9.75 -14.68 -7.65
N ASP A 186 -8.48 -14.96 -7.96
CA ASP A 186 -8.09 -15.56 -9.24
C ASP A 186 -8.02 -17.09 -9.18
N GLY A 187 -8.04 -17.65 -7.97
CA GLY A 187 -8.13 -19.09 -7.74
C GLY A 187 -6.88 -19.84 -8.18
N GLN A 188 -5.75 -19.16 -8.36
CA GLN A 188 -4.48 -19.81 -8.73
C GLN A 188 -3.98 -20.77 -7.64
N GLY A 189 -4.43 -20.60 -6.38
CA GLY A 189 -4.14 -21.52 -5.29
C GLY A 189 -5.05 -22.75 -5.22
N LEU A 190 -6.11 -22.84 -6.04
CA LEU A 190 -7.06 -23.94 -6.00
C LEU A 190 -6.57 -25.13 -6.83
N VAL A 191 -6.10 -26.17 -6.15
CA VAL A 191 -5.78 -27.45 -6.79
C VAL A 191 -7.02 -28.34 -6.79
N ILE A 192 -7.71 -28.41 -7.92
CA ILE A 192 -8.81 -29.38 -8.14
C ILE A 192 -8.19 -30.72 -8.55
N THR A 193 -8.19 -31.70 -7.64
CA THR A 193 -7.79 -33.08 -7.99
C THR A 193 -9.03 -33.98 -8.08
N ASN A 194 -9.10 -34.82 -9.11
CA ASN A 194 -10.10 -35.89 -9.22
C ASN A 194 -9.61 -37.20 -8.55
N SER A 195 -8.64 -37.10 -7.65
CA SER A 195 -7.92 -38.24 -7.11
C SER A 195 -8.13 -38.30 -5.59
N THR A 196 -8.73 -39.39 -5.11
CA THR A 196 -8.83 -39.67 -3.68
C THR A 196 -7.63 -40.51 -3.26
N PHE A 197 -6.76 -39.96 -2.41
CA PHE A 197 -5.62 -40.70 -1.84
C PHE A 197 -5.95 -41.12 -0.40
N ALA A 198 -5.91 -42.41 -0.12
CA ALA A 198 -6.03 -42.94 1.23
C ALA A 198 -4.63 -43.21 1.80
N ALA A 199 -4.23 -42.48 2.85
CA ALA A 199 -2.99 -42.76 3.57
C ALA A 199 -3.19 -43.99 4.46
N LYS A 200 -2.45 -45.07 4.17
CA LYS A 200 -2.36 -46.23 5.07
C LYS A 200 -1.41 -45.88 6.20
N ILE A 201 -1.96 -45.36 7.29
CA ILE A 201 -1.23 -45.19 8.54
C ILE A 201 -1.21 -46.57 9.20
N SER A 202 -0.05 -47.22 9.17
CA SER A 202 0.26 -48.44 9.91
C SER A 202 1.32 -48.15 10.96
#